data_AF-A0A168PSN3-F1
#
_entry.id   AF-A0A168PSN3-F1
#
_cell.length_a   1.000
_cell.length_b   1.000
_cell.length_c   1.000
_cell.angle_alpha   90.00
_cell.angle_beta   90.00
_cell.angle_gamma   90.00
#
_symmetry.space_group_name_H-M   'P 1'
#
loop_
_entity.id
_entity.type
_entity.pdbx_description
1 polymer ?
#
loop_
_entity_poly.entity_id
_entity_poly.type
_entity_poly.pdbx_seq_one_letter_code
_entity_poly.pdbx_strand_id
1 'polypeptide(L)'
;MDLGCGIGNVVLQVAAQTGCESYGIEIMETPCKLAKRQLKEYATRMKAWSLPTGKVHFRHGDFLDTAANDMYTTMKRADVLLVNNYAFDATTNHSLAQMFLDLKEGTRIISLKSFVPKHHKINQRTLDMPESILKVEEFEYYSEAVSWTNNSGMYYLSTVDRSRLKPFYDALYSN
;
A
#
# COMPACT_ATOMS: atom_id res chain seq x y z
N MET A 1 4.59 0.05 3.96
CA MET A 1 3.75 -1.07 4.42
C MET A 1 3.32 -1.87 3.20
N ASP A 2 3.41 -3.19 3.25
CA ASP A 2 2.96 -4.10 2.20
C ASP A 2 1.71 -4.86 2.69
N LEU A 3 0.58 -4.68 2.00
CA LEU A 3 -0.73 -5.24 2.35
C LEU A 3 -0.97 -6.52 1.55
N GLY A 4 -0.86 -7.67 2.21
CA GLY A 4 -0.79 -8.98 1.54
C GLY A 4 0.63 -9.29 1.11
N CYS A 5 1.57 -9.26 2.06
CA CYS A 5 3.01 -9.31 1.76
C CYS A 5 3.53 -10.69 1.35
N GLY A 6 2.70 -11.74 1.41
CA GLY A 6 3.10 -13.12 1.10
C GLY A 6 4.29 -13.56 1.96
N ILE A 7 5.36 -14.02 1.29
CA ILE A 7 6.62 -14.41 1.96
C ILE A 7 7.56 -13.23 2.27
N GLY A 8 7.13 -11.99 2.05
CA GLY A 8 7.83 -10.79 2.53
C GLY A 8 8.99 -10.29 1.66
N ASN A 9 9.07 -10.73 0.39
CA ASN A 9 10.16 -10.34 -0.52
C ASN A 9 10.29 -8.82 -0.66
N VAL A 10 9.19 -8.14 -0.95
CA VAL A 10 9.22 -6.69 -1.20
C VAL A 10 9.56 -5.91 0.06
N VAL A 11 8.99 -6.31 1.20
CA VAL A 11 9.28 -5.70 2.51
C VAL A 11 10.79 -5.76 2.84
N LEU A 12 11.41 -6.92 2.65
CA LEU A 12 12.84 -7.12 2.93
C LEU A 12 13.73 -6.35 1.93
N GLN A 13 13.37 -6.37 0.65
CA GLN A 13 14.11 -5.65 -0.39
C GLN A 13 14.08 -4.15 -0.14
N VAL A 14 12.90 -3.58 0.14
CA VAL A 14 12.74 -2.14 0.41
C VAL A 14 13.52 -1.74 1.65
N ALA A 15 13.47 -2.55 2.73
CA ALA A 15 14.28 -2.30 3.93
C ALA A 15 15.79 -2.32 3.66
N ALA A 16 16.26 -3.22 2.79
CA ALA A 16 17.67 -3.31 2.41
C ALA A 16 18.14 -2.13 1.56
N GLN A 17 17.31 -1.70 0.60
CA GLN A 17 17.69 -0.71 -0.40
C GLN A 17 17.54 0.74 0.10
N THR A 18 16.61 0.98 1.01
CA THR A 18 16.27 2.33 1.47
C THR A 18 16.63 2.59 2.93
N GLY A 19 16.86 1.54 3.72
CA GLY A 19 17.02 1.66 5.17
C GLY A 19 15.74 2.05 5.92
N CYS A 20 14.59 2.14 5.26
CA CYS A 20 13.35 2.53 5.92
C CYS A 20 12.83 1.42 6.83
N GLU A 21 12.07 1.81 7.84
CA GLU A 21 11.30 0.85 8.62
C GLU A 21 10.16 0.28 7.75
N SER A 22 10.11 -1.05 7.64
CA SER A 22 9.26 -1.76 6.70
C SER A 22 8.35 -2.75 7.42
N TYR A 23 7.08 -2.73 7.03
CA TYR A 23 6.04 -3.59 7.58
C TYR A 23 5.39 -4.42 6.47
N GLY A 24 5.11 -5.68 6.76
CA GLY A 24 4.27 -6.55 5.95
C GLY A 24 3.21 -7.23 6.80
N ILE A 25 2.01 -7.37 6.26
CA ILE A 25 0.92 -8.15 6.85
C ILE A 25 0.40 -9.16 5.83
N GLU A 26 0.15 -10.37 6.32
CA GLU A 26 -0.29 -11.50 5.49
C GLU A 26 -1.32 -12.32 6.26
N ILE A 27 -2.43 -12.65 5.59
CA ILE A 27 -3.56 -13.37 6.19
C ILE A 27 -3.33 -14.89 6.22
N MET A 28 -2.53 -15.42 5.29
CA MET A 28 -2.20 -16.83 5.24
C MET A 28 -1.05 -17.17 6.21
N GLU A 29 -1.29 -18.14 7.10
CA GLU A 29 -0.31 -18.54 8.11
C GLU A 29 1.02 -19.02 7.49
N THR A 30 0.95 -19.90 6.50
CA THR A 30 2.14 -20.51 5.89
C THR A 30 3.06 -19.47 5.23
N PRO A 31 2.59 -18.60 4.31
CA PRO A 31 3.40 -17.49 3.80
C PRO A 31 3.96 -16.58 4.89
N CYS A 32 3.17 -16.19 5.89
CA CYS A 32 3.66 -15.33 6.97
C CYS A 32 4.77 -16.02 7.80
N LYS A 33 4.63 -17.33 8.07
CA LYS A 33 5.66 -18.13 8.74
C LYS A 33 6.95 -18.18 7.90
N LEU A 34 6.82 -18.32 6.58
CA LEU A 34 7.96 -18.26 5.66
C LEU A 34 8.60 -16.86 5.67
N ALA A 35 7.83 -15.78 5.68
CA ALA A 35 8.33 -14.41 5.76
C ALA A 35 9.17 -14.19 7.04
N LYS A 36 8.69 -14.68 8.19
CA LYS A 36 9.43 -14.62 9.46
C LYS A 36 10.72 -15.44 9.44
N ARG A 37 10.73 -16.60 8.77
CA ARG A 37 11.96 -17.39 8.56
C ARG A 37 12.93 -16.65 7.63
N GLN A 38 12.43 -16.05 6.55
CA GLN A 38 13.22 -15.27 5.61
C GLN A 38 13.84 -14.04 6.29
N LEU A 39 13.13 -13.39 7.22
CA LEU A 39 13.67 -12.29 8.03
C LEU A 39 14.87 -12.72 8.89
N LYS A 40 14.83 -13.92 9.49
CA LYS A 40 15.95 -14.44 10.29
C LYS A 40 17.19 -14.66 9.42
N GLU A 41 16.99 -15.27 8.26
CA GLU A 41 18.03 -15.51 7.26
C GLU A 41 18.60 -14.21 6.66
N TYR A 42 17.71 -13.25 6.40
CA TYR A 42 18.03 -11.90 5.95
C TYR A 42 18.91 -11.17 6.98
N ALA A 43 18.47 -11.09 8.25
CA ALA A 43 19.21 -10.40 9.31
C ALA A 43 20.61 -11.00 9.51
N THR A 44 20.73 -12.32 9.41
CA THR A 44 22.02 -13.03 9.53
C THR A 44 22.96 -12.64 8.38
N ARG A 45 22.48 -12.58 7.14
CA ARG A 45 23.27 -12.17 5.96
C ARG A 45 23.64 -10.69 5.97
N MET A 46 22.68 -9.81 6.28
CA MET A 46 22.95 -8.37 6.39
C MET A 46 24.04 -8.11 7.43
N LYS A 47 24.01 -8.80 8.57
CA LYS A 47 25.07 -8.72 9.59
C LYS A 47 26.41 -9.29 9.09
N ALA A 48 26.42 -10.47 8.48
CA ALA A 48 27.65 -11.12 8.01
C ALA A 48 28.39 -10.28 6.96
N TRP A 49 27.65 -9.52 6.15
CA TRP A 49 28.20 -8.65 5.11
C TRP A 49 28.32 -7.18 5.53
N SER A 50 28.01 -6.84 6.79
CA SER A 50 28.02 -5.47 7.30
C SER A 50 27.19 -4.49 6.46
N LEU A 51 26.05 -4.94 5.92
CA LEU A 51 25.16 -4.11 5.11
C LEU A 51 24.13 -3.40 6.00
N PRO A 52 23.84 -2.11 5.76
CA PRO A 52 22.78 -1.39 6.46
C PRO A 52 21.41 -1.97 6.08
N THR A 53 20.47 -1.95 7.03
CA THR A 53 19.09 -2.34 6.81
C THR A 53 18.16 -1.61 7.76
N GLY A 54 16.95 -1.30 7.28
CA GLY A 54 15.88 -0.81 8.12
C GLY A 54 15.28 -1.88 9.03
N LYS A 55 14.50 -1.45 10.03
CA LYS A 55 13.74 -2.37 10.88
C LYS A 55 12.63 -3.04 10.07
N VAL A 56 12.44 -4.35 10.26
CA VAL A 56 11.44 -5.13 9.52
C VAL A 56 10.47 -5.82 10.47
N HIS A 57 9.18 -5.70 10.17
CA HIS A 57 8.08 -6.25 10.97
C HIS A 57 7.12 -7.04 10.09
N PHE A 58 6.86 -8.30 10.46
CA PHE A 58 5.85 -9.15 9.82
C PHE A 58 4.72 -9.50 10.78
N ARG A 59 3.49 -9.26 10.34
CA ARG A 59 2.24 -9.58 11.06
C ARG A 59 1.50 -10.70 10.33
N HIS A 60 0.95 -11.63 11.10
CA HIS A 60 -0.02 -12.61 10.61
C HIS A 60 -1.40 -12.09 10.97
N GLY A 61 -2.24 -11.83 9.99
CA GLY A 61 -3.57 -11.30 10.23
C GLY A 61 -4.18 -10.65 9.00
N ASP A 62 -5.45 -10.29 9.12
CA ASP A 62 -6.18 -9.53 8.12
C ASP A 62 -5.87 -8.03 8.25
N PHE A 63 -5.45 -7.39 7.16
CA PHE A 63 -5.21 -5.95 7.14
C PHE A 63 -6.49 -5.12 7.33
N LEU A 64 -7.67 -5.69 7.12
CA LEU A 64 -8.96 -5.04 7.39
C LEU A 64 -9.35 -5.10 8.87
N ASP A 65 -8.79 -6.02 9.66
CA ASP A 65 -8.98 -6.05 11.12
C ASP A 65 -8.02 -5.05 11.80
N THR A 66 -8.37 -3.77 11.68
CA THR A 66 -7.46 -2.67 11.99
C THR A 66 -7.08 -2.58 13.47
N ALA A 67 -8.00 -2.94 14.36
CA ALA A 67 -7.79 -2.90 15.80
C ALA A 67 -6.91 -4.07 16.27
N ALA A 68 -7.18 -5.29 15.80
CA ALA A 68 -6.42 -6.46 16.21
C ALA A 68 -4.98 -6.45 15.68
N ASN A 69 -4.76 -5.87 14.49
CA ASN A 69 -3.47 -5.92 13.80
C ASN A 69 -2.67 -4.61 13.84
N ASP A 70 -3.05 -3.67 14.71
CA ASP A 70 -2.35 -2.39 14.90
C ASP A 70 -2.17 -1.62 13.57
N MET A 71 -3.20 -1.67 12.73
CA MET A 71 -3.14 -1.08 11.39
C MET A 71 -3.31 0.43 11.47
N TYR A 72 -4.16 0.93 12.36
CA TYR A 72 -4.40 2.37 12.50
C TYR A 72 -3.11 3.16 12.74
N THR A 73 -2.30 2.73 13.72
CA THR A 73 -1.04 3.41 14.06
C THR A 73 -0.02 3.33 12.92
N THR A 74 0.03 2.19 12.24
CA THR A 74 1.03 1.89 11.20
C THR A 74 0.69 2.59 9.89
N MET A 75 -0.59 2.59 9.50
CA MET A 75 -1.09 3.25 8.29
C MET A 75 -0.99 4.77 8.42
N LYS A 76 -1.37 5.35 9.56
CA LYS A 76 -1.36 6.80 9.80
C LYS A 76 0.02 7.43 9.59
N ARG A 77 1.09 6.69 9.89
CA ARG A 77 2.48 7.17 9.72
C ARG A 77 3.12 6.75 8.40
N ALA A 78 2.51 5.83 7.65
CA ALA A 78 3.10 5.26 6.46
C ALA A 78 3.30 6.31 5.34
N ASP A 79 4.50 6.35 4.79
CA ASP A 79 4.83 7.16 3.61
C ASP A 79 4.50 6.45 2.30
N VAL A 80 4.65 5.13 2.28
CA VAL A 80 4.42 4.29 1.11
C VAL A 80 3.64 3.04 1.48
N LEU A 81 2.56 2.79 0.73
CA LEU A 81 1.82 1.54 0.74
C LEU A 81 2.06 0.78 -0.57
N LEU A 82 2.24 -0.53 -0.47
CA LEU A 82 2.17 -1.45 -1.59
C LEU A 82 0.95 -2.35 -1.41
N VAL A 83 0.16 -2.48 -2.48
CA VAL A 83 -1.04 -3.32 -2.50
C VAL A 83 -1.10 -4.07 -3.82
N ASN A 84 -0.69 -5.33 -3.84
CA ASN A 84 -0.92 -6.19 -5.00
C ASN A 84 -2.38 -6.66 -5.05
N ASN A 85 -3.29 -5.75 -5.42
CA ASN A 85 -4.73 -5.99 -5.46
C ASN A 85 -5.22 -6.69 -6.75
N TYR A 86 -4.35 -7.38 -7.49
CA TYR A 86 -4.72 -8.05 -8.74
C TYR A 86 -5.84 -9.08 -8.54
N ALA A 87 -5.78 -9.87 -7.47
CA ALA A 87 -6.75 -10.91 -7.16
C ALA A 87 -7.81 -10.48 -6.13
N PHE A 88 -7.76 -9.24 -5.63
CA PHE A 88 -8.72 -8.78 -4.62
C PHE A 88 -10.10 -8.57 -5.25
N ASP A 89 -11.13 -8.96 -4.50
CA ASP A 89 -12.52 -8.72 -4.88
C ASP A 89 -12.91 -7.24 -4.68
N ALA A 90 -14.12 -6.89 -5.12
CA ALA A 90 -14.62 -5.52 -5.05
C ALA A 90 -14.81 -5.06 -3.60
N THR A 91 -15.31 -5.94 -2.72
CA THR A 91 -15.57 -5.63 -1.31
C THR A 91 -14.29 -5.30 -0.56
N THR A 92 -13.24 -6.11 -0.75
CA THR A 92 -11.92 -5.91 -0.16
C THR A 92 -11.29 -4.60 -0.65
N ASN A 93 -11.36 -4.32 -1.96
CA ASN A 93 -10.85 -3.06 -2.49
C ASN A 93 -11.62 -1.85 -1.94
N HIS A 94 -12.95 -1.96 -1.81
CA HIS A 94 -13.78 -0.89 -1.25
C HIS A 94 -13.42 -0.62 0.22
N SER A 95 -13.36 -1.66 1.06
CA SER A 95 -12.98 -1.53 2.47
C SER A 95 -11.57 -0.96 2.63
N LEU A 96 -10.63 -1.41 1.80
CA LEU A 96 -9.27 -0.88 1.81
C LEU A 96 -9.22 0.59 1.37
N ALA A 97 -10.01 0.99 0.37
CA ALA A 97 -10.12 2.39 -0.02
C ALA A 97 -10.61 3.27 1.14
N GLN A 98 -11.56 2.80 1.95
CA GLN A 98 -12.01 3.54 3.15
C GLN A 98 -10.86 3.80 4.12
N MET A 99 -9.96 2.83 4.31
CA MET A 99 -8.78 3.00 5.17
C MET A 99 -7.81 4.09 4.67
N PHE A 100 -7.86 4.45 3.38
CA PHE A 100 -7.00 5.50 2.83
C PHE A 100 -7.36 6.90 3.31
N LEU A 101 -8.57 7.11 3.82
CA LEU A 101 -9.00 8.39 4.40
C LEU A 101 -8.13 8.81 5.59
N ASP A 102 -7.59 7.84 6.34
CA ASP A 102 -6.72 8.05 7.50
C ASP A 102 -5.24 8.28 7.14
N LEU A 103 -4.86 8.15 5.87
CA LEU A 103 -3.48 8.35 5.42
C LEU A 103 -3.10 9.83 5.47
N LYS A 104 -1.85 10.10 5.86
CA LYS A 104 -1.31 11.46 5.85
C LYS A 104 -1.18 11.99 4.42
N GLU A 105 -1.16 13.32 4.33
CA GLU A 105 -0.93 14.00 3.06
C GLU A 105 0.41 13.56 2.44
N GLY A 106 0.41 13.35 1.12
CA GLY A 106 1.60 12.93 0.38
C GLY A 106 1.92 11.43 0.46
N THR A 107 1.19 10.63 1.23
CA THR A 107 1.36 9.16 1.22
C THR A 107 1.14 8.64 -0.20
N ARG A 108 2.04 7.74 -0.64
CA ARG A 108 2.00 7.10 -1.96
C ARG A 108 1.51 5.66 -1.85
N ILE A 109 0.61 5.26 -2.73
CA ILE A 109 0.01 3.93 -2.78
C ILE A 109 0.31 3.34 -4.15
N ILE A 110 1.02 2.21 -4.16
CA ILE A 110 1.37 1.46 -5.37
C ILE A 110 0.40 0.28 -5.48
N SER A 111 -0.31 0.15 -6.59
CA SER A 111 -1.27 -0.94 -6.82
C SER A 111 -1.32 -1.43 -8.26
N LEU A 112 -1.84 -2.65 -8.49
CA LEU A 112 -2.01 -3.20 -9.84
C LEU A 112 -3.39 -2.91 -10.46
N LYS A 113 -4.37 -2.52 -9.65
CA LYS A 113 -5.63 -1.91 -10.08
C LYS A 113 -5.78 -0.55 -9.43
N SER A 114 -6.20 0.44 -10.21
CA SER A 114 -6.51 1.78 -9.69
C SER A 114 -7.67 1.70 -8.69
N PHE A 115 -7.53 2.41 -7.57
CA PHE A 115 -8.63 2.65 -6.63
C PHE A 115 -9.56 3.77 -7.09
N VAL A 116 -9.12 4.60 -8.04
CA VAL A 116 -9.94 5.68 -8.60
C VAL A 116 -10.50 5.24 -9.96
N PRO A 117 -11.85 5.16 -10.10
CA PRO A 117 -12.48 4.88 -11.39
C PRO A 117 -12.12 5.95 -12.44
N LYS A 118 -11.95 5.56 -13.71
CA LYS A 118 -11.57 6.47 -14.81
C LYS A 118 -12.52 7.68 -14.98
N HIS A 119 -13.79 7.52 -14.62
CA HIS A 119 -14.81 8.57 -14.74
C HIS A 119 -15.14 9.26 -13.41
N HIS A 120 -14.34 9.03 -12.36
CA HIS A 120 -14.54 9.70 -11.08
C HIS A 120 -14.38 11.21 -11.25
N LYS A 121 -15.41 11.96 -10.83
CA LYS A 121 -15.40 13.41 -10.80
C LYS A 121 -15.71 13.87 -9.39
N ILE A 122 -14.91 14.80 -8.89
CA ILE A 122 -15.14 15.43 -7.60
C ILE A 122 -16.33 16.39 -7.77
N ASN A 123 -17.35 16.19 -6.96
CA ASN A 123 -18.56 17.01 -6.85
C ASN A 123 -19.14 16.85 -5.44
N GLN A 124 -20.22 17.55 -5.12
CA GLN A 124 -20.81 17.53 -3.77
C GLN A 124 -21.17 16.14 -3.24
N ARG A 125 -21.49 15.17 -4.11
CA ARG A 125 -21.83 13.79 -3.70
C ARG A 125 -20.61 12.89 -3.50
N THR A 126 -19.49 13.23 -4.13
CA THR A 126 -18.28 12.41 -4.14
C THR A 126 -17.13 13.02 -3.33
N LEU A 127 -17.31 14.22 -2.78
CA LEU A 127 -16.27 14.99 -2.10
C LEU A 127 -15.62 14.23 -0.94
N ASP A 128 -16.44 13.51 -0.17
CA ASP A 128 -16.00 12.74 1.01
C ASP A 128 -15.56 11.31 0.68
N MET A 129 -15.56 10.94 -0.60
CA MET A 129 -15.13 9.61 -1.04
C MET A 129 -13.59 9.50 -1.04
N PRO A 130 -13.01 8.35 -0.66
CA PRO A 130 -11.55 8.14 -0.67
C PRO A 130 -10.91 8.41 -2.03
N GLU A 131 -11.61 8.13 -3.12
CA GLU A 131 -11.14 8.36 -4.49
C GLU A 131 -10.87 9.84 -4.78
N SER A 132 -11.58 10.75 -4.09
CA SER A 132 -11.46 12.20 -4.31
C SER A 132 -10.15 12.76 -3.75
N ILE A 133 -9.55 12.13 -2.75
CA ILE A 133 -8.26 12.54 -2.19
C ILE A 133 -7.06 11.94 -2.94
N LEU A 134 -7.27 11.10 -3.95
CA LEU A 134 -6.19 10.37 -4.63
C LEU A 134 -5.89 10.95 -6.02
N LYS A 135 -4.68 11.50 -6.19
CA LYS A 135 -4.12 11.82 -7.50
C LYS A 135 -3.43 10.57 -8.06
N VAL A 136 -3.91 10.07 -9.20
CA VAL A 136 -3.44 8.81 -9.79
C VAL A 136 -2.57 9.06 -11.02
N GLU A 137 -1.44 8.37 -11.07
CA GLU A 137 -0.55 8.25 -12.22
C GLU A 137 -0.49 6.77 -12.64
N GLU A 138 -0.51 6.53 -13.94
CA GLU A 138 -0.47 5.18 -14.54
C GLU A 138 0.90 4.92 -15.14
N PHE A 139 1.44 3.73 -14.91
CA PHE A 139 2.77 3.32 -15.34
C PHE A 139 2.73 1.91 -15.92
N GLU A 140 3.60 1.64 -16.88
CA GLU A 140 3.76 0.32 -17.47
C GLU A 140 4.72 -0.55 -16.67
N TYR A 141 4.44 -1.85 -16.59
CA TYR A 141 5.42 -2.87 -16.25
C TYR A 141 5.57 -3.85 -17.42
N TYR A 142 6.78 -4.39 -17.59
CA TYR A 142 7.14 -5.24 -18.72
C TYR A 142 7.16 -6.73 -18.34
N SER A 143 7.49 -7.59 -19.31
CA SER A 143 7.65 -9.03 -19.10
C SER A 143 8.57 -9.32 -17.90
N GLU A 144 8.31 -10.43 -17.20
CA GLU A 144 9.04 -10.87 -16.01
C GLU A 144 8.92 -9.96 -14.76
N ALA A 145 8.13 -8.89 -14.81
CA ALA A 145 7.94 -8.00 -13.66
C ALA A 145 7.03 -8.60 -12.57
N VAL A 146 6.21 -9.60 -12.90
CA VAL A 146 5.31 -10.29 -11.95
C VAL A 146 5.38 -11.81 -12.12
N SER A 147 5.15 -12.55 -11.03
CA SER A 147 5.39 -14.00 -11.00
C SER A 147 4.30 -14.86 -11.64
N TRP A 148 3.15 -14.28 -11.98
CA TRP A 148 1.95 -15.02 -12.42
C TRP A 148 1.60 -14.81 -13.90
N THR A 149 2.30 -13.92 -14.61
CA THR A 149 2.16 -13.74 -16.05
C THR A 149 3.45 -13.22 -16.67
N ASN A 150 3.68 -13.55 -17.94
CA ASN A 150 4.76 -12.94 -18.73
C ASN A 150 4.29 -11.72 -19.54
N ASN A 151 3.00 -11.37 -19.44
CA ASN A 151 2.45 -10.21 -20.13
C ASN A 151 2.88 -8.92 -19.45
N SER A 152 3.05 -7.87 -20.24
CA SER A 152 3.07 -6.51 -19.73
C SER A 152 1.72 -6.11 -19.16
N GLY A 153 1.70 -5.06 -18.34
CA GLY A 153 0.49 -4.51 -17.78
C GLY A 153 0.72 -3.13 -17.19
N MET A 154 -0.24 -2.68 -16.40
CA MET A 154 -0.22 -1.36 -15.76
C MET A 154 -0.15 -1.50 -14.25
N TYR A 155 0.58 -0.60 -13.62
CA TYR A 155 0.47 -0.33 -12.19
C TYR A 155 0.17 1.16 -11.98
N TYR A 156 -0.36 1.46 -10.81
CA TYR A 156 -0.88 2.78 -10.47
C TYR A 156 -0.14 3.31 -9.25
N LEU A 157 0.26 4.58 -9.33
CA LEU A 157 0.74 5.34 -8.19
C LEU A 157 -0.35 6.34 -7.80
N SER A 158 -0.99 6.11 -6.66
CA SER A 158 -1.94 7.05 -6.09
C SER A 158 -1.26 7.86 -4.99
N THR A 159 -1.24 9.18 -5.11
CA THR A 159 -0.75 10.09 -4.08
C THR A 159 -1.93 10.71 -3.35
N VAL A 160 -1.90 10.68 -2.02
CA VAL A 160 -2.87 11.40 -1.19
C VAL A 160 -2.64 12.90 -1.33
N ASP A 161 -3.61 13.59 -1.93
CA ASP A 161 -3.60 15.01 -2.27
C ASP A 161 -4.99 15.63 -1.99
N ARG A 162 -5.18 16.13 -0.76
CA ARG A 162 -6.42 16.79 -0.31
C ARG A 162 -6.54 18.22 -0.83
N SER A 163 -5.46 18.82 -1.35
CA SER A 163 -5.52 20.16 -1.94
C SER A 163 -6.50 20.22 -3.12
N ARG A 164 -6.74 19.08 -3.78
CA ARG A 164 -7.73 18.87 -4.85
C ARG A 164 -9.16 19.15 -4.42
N LEU A 165 -9.47 19.01 -3.13
CA LEU A 165 -10.82 19.25 -2.61
C LEU A 165 -11.06 20.74 -2.32
N LYS A 166 -9.99 21.54 -2.13
CA LYS A 166 -10.08 22.94 -1.73
C LYS A 166 -11.01 23.77 -2.63
N PRO A 167 -10.93 23.72 -3.97
CA PRO A 167 -11.81 24.51 -4.83
C PRO A 167 -13.29 24.17 -4.66
N PHE A 168 -13.60 22.92 -4.34
CA PHE A 168 -14.98 22.45 -4.13
C PHE A 168 -15.51 22.87 -2.76
N TYR A 169 -14.68 22.81 -1.72
CA TYR A 169 -15.03 23.34 -0.41
C TYR A 169 -15.24 24.85 -0.44
N ASP A 170 -14.33 25.59 -1.08
CA ASP A 170 -14.47 27.03 -1.25
C ASP A 170 -15.79 27.35 -1.97
N ALA A 171 -16.14 26.63 -3.05
CA ALA A 171 -17.39 26.84 -3.78
C ALA A 171 -18.66 26.50 -2.95
N LEU A 172 -18.59 25.55 -2.02
CA LEU A 172 -19.73 25.15 -1.18
C LEU A 172 -19.97 26.11 -0.02
N TYR A 173 -18.91 26.71 0.53
CA TYR A 173 -18.96 27.53 1.74
C TYR A 173 -18.71 29.02 1.48
N SER A 174 -18.47 29.45 0.23
CA SER A 174 -18.50 30.86 -0.15
C SER A 174 -19.94 31.36 -0.23
N ASN A 175 -20.55 31.61 0.93
CA ASN A 175 -21.73 32.45 1.13
C ASN A 175 -21.39 33.55 2.14
#